data_AF-A0A1X1R2F3-F1
#
_entry.id   AF-A0A1X1R2F3-F1
#
_cell.length_a   1.000
_cell.length_b   1.000
_cell.length_c   1.000
_cell.angle_alpha   90.00
_cell.angle_beta   90.00
_cell.angle_gamma   90.00
#
_symmetry.space_group_name_H-M   'P 1'
#
loop_
_entity.id
_entity.type
_entity.pdbx_description
1 polymer ?
#
loop_
_entity_poly.entity_id
_entity_poly.type
_entity_poly.pdbx_seq_one_letter_code
_entity_poly.pdbx_strand_id
1 'polypeptide(L)'
;MSTNDELNEELGRYGYKLDTSGPQGGAYQITRLDGYAGYTATFDDVQDVRTFLRRLAESDSLWCIHLDHGNVDVDRSTGEVTPRDGGPLFNLHDLHPDEWSGAADEAPRAISPAALMTAHQICIKSNSRPPYGGLWFKRV
;
A
#
# COMPACT_ATOMS: atom_id res chain seq x y z
N MET A 1 18.22 4.59 18.74
CA MET A 1 17.10 4.72 17.79
C MET A 1 15.96 5.39 18.53
N SER A 2 15.30 6.40 17.96
CA SER A 2 14.17 7.04 18.63
C SER A 2 12.89 6.20 18.46
N THR A 3 11.88 6.39 19.33
CA THR A 3 10.57 5.75 19.18
C THR A 3 9.94 6.03 17.81
N ASN A 4 10.13 7.24 17.27
CA ASN A 4 9.61 7.59 15.94
C ASN A 4 10.34 6.85 14.82
N ASP A 5 11.65 6.60 14.98
CA ASP A 5 12.43 5.80 14.01
C ASP A 5 11.96 4.34 14.02
N GLU A 6 11.74 3.76 15.20
CA GLU A 6 11.20 2.41 15.37
C GLU A 6 9.82 2.26 14.73
N LEU A 7 8.91 3.20 15.03
CA LEU A 7 7.56 3.21 14.46
C LEU A 7 7.60 3.38 12.93
N ASN A 8 8.44 4.27 12.41
CA ASN A 8 8.60 4.45 10.97
C ASN A 8 9.16 3.20 10.28
N GLU A 9 10.12 2.53 10.89
CA GLU A 9 10.66 1.27 10.35
C GLU A 9 9.56 0.21 10.27
N GLU A 10 8.77 0.03 11.33
CA GLU A 10 7.67 -0.94 11.36
C GLU A 10 6.54 -0.59 10.40
N LEU A 11 6.12 0.68 10.35
CA LEU A 11 5.11 1.16 9.41
C LEU A 11 5.56 0.99 7.96
N GLY A 12 6.84 1.22 7.69
CA GLY A 12 7.43 1.08 6.35
C GLY A 12 7.32 -0.34 5.80
N ARG A 13 7.34 -1.36 6.67
CA ARG A 13 7.10 -2.76 6.27
C ARG A 13 5.72 -2.97 5.67
N TYR A 14 4.73 -2.18 6.08
CA TYR A 14 3.33 -2.25 5.62
C TYR A 14 2.93 -1.16 4.62
N GLY A 15 3.87 -0.32 4.16
CA GLY A 15 3.59 0.74 3.17
C GLY A 15 3.14 2.07 3.77
N TYR A 16 3.44 2.33 5.05
CA TYR A 16 3.06 3.55 5.76
C TYR A 16 4.26 4.30 6.33
N LYS A 17 4.06 5.55 6.72
CA LYS A 17 5.04 6.39 7.43
C LYS A 17 4.33 7.33 8.40
N LEU A 18 5.05 7.77 9.42
CA LEU A 18 4.66 8.93 10.21
C LEU A 18 4.77 10.20 9.35
N ASP A 19 3.73 11.03 9.39
CA ASP A 19 3.77 12.38 8.88
C ASP A 19 4.37 13.31 9.94
N THR A 20 5.56 13.82 9.66
CA THR A 20 6.31 14.73 10.55
C THR A 20 6.19 16.19 10.11
N SER A 21 5.39 16.49 9.09
CA SER A 21 5.29 17.81 8.47
C SER A 21 4.23 18.74 9.06
N GLY A 22 3.33 18.23 9.93
CA GLY A 22 2.27 18.99 10.59
C GLY A 22 2.59 19.45 12.02
N PRO A 23 1.77 20.33 12.63
CA PRO A 23 1.96 20.79 14.01
C PRO A 23 1.94 19.60 14.98
N GLN A 24 3.00 19.43 15.75
CA GLN A 24 3.19 18.36 16.74
C GLN A 24 2.29 18.56 17.97
N GLY A 25 0.98 18.54 17.78
CA GLY A 25 -0.02 18.64 18.85
C GLY A 25 -0.09 17.40 19.75
N GLY A 26 1.02 16.66 19.90
CA GLY A 26 1.09 15.40 20.64
C GLY A 26 0.61 14.16 19.89
N ALA A 27 -0.16 14.33 18.81
CA ALA A 27 -0.71 13.21 18.03
C ALA A 27 0.26 12.66 16.96
N TYR A 28 0.14 11.36 16.69
CA TYR A 28 0.82 10.63 15.64
C TYR A 28 -0.06 10.57 14.39
N GLN A 29 0.40 11.19 13.30
CA GLN A 29 -0.25 11.10 12.00
C GLN A 29 0.45 10.06 11.13
N ILE A 30 -0.30 9.16 10.52
CA ILE A 30 0.20 8.10 9.64
C ILE A 30 -0.36 8.33 8.23
N THR A 31 0.52 8.35 7.25
CA THR A 31 0.19 8.47 5.82
C THR A 31 0.74 7.26 5.06
N ARG A 32 0.20 7.00 3.87
CA ARG A 32 0.79 5.98 2.98
C ARG A 32 2.11 6.47 2.40
N LEU A 33 3.05 5.54 2.24
CA LEU A 33 4.31 5.80 1.55
C LEU A 33 4.08 6.19 0.10
N ASP A 34 3.02 5.67 -0.51
CA ASP A 34 2.67 5.93 -1.90
C ASP A 34 2.20 7.38 -2.17
N GLY A 35 2.13 8.24 -1.16
CA GLY A 35 1.76 9.64 -1.35
C GLY A 35 0.32 9.84 -1.86
N TYR A 36 -0.52 8.81 -1.84
CA TYR A 36 -1.94 8.98 -2.10
C TYR A 36 -2.57 9.77 -0.95
N ALA A 37 -2.98 11.00 -1.23
CA ALA A 37 -3.53 11.94 -0.24
C ALA A 37 -4.84 11.46 0.42
N GLY A 38 -5.48 10.41 -0.10
CA GLY A 38 -6.75 9.90 0.42
C GLY A 38 -6.63 9.03 1.68
N TYR A 39 -5.43 8.71 2.17
CA TYR A 39 -5.26 7.98 3.42
C TYR A 39 -4.41 8.75 4.43
N THR A 40 -5.06 9.16 5.53
CA THR A 40 -4.42 9.72 6.72
C THR A 40 -5.14 9.18 7.95
N ALA A 41 -4.39 8.58 8.87
CA ALA A 41 -4.90 8.16 10.17
C ALA A 41 -4.21 8.96 11.27
N THR A 42 -4.96 9.40 12.29
CA THR A 42 -4.45 10.18 13.41
C THR A 42 -4.66 9.38 14.70
N PHE A 43 -3.63 9.33 15.54
CA PHE A 43 -3.64 8.60 16.80
C PHE A 43 -3.11 9.51 17.91
N ASP A 44 -3.73 9.46 19.09
CA ASP A 44 -3.38 10.37 20.17
C ASP A 44 -2.08 9.95 20.88
N ASP A 45 -1.75 8.66 20.87
CA ASP A 45 -0.55 8.14 21.52
C ASP A 45 0.10 6.94 20.80
N VAL A 46 1.26 6.52 21.33
CA VAL A 46 2.03 5.39 20.79
C VAL A 46 1.29 4.05 20.89
N GLN A 47 0.50 3.81 21.94
CA GLN A 47 -0.20 2.54 22.13
C GLN A 47 -1.27 2.33 21.06
N ASP A 48 -1.94 3.41 20.65
CA ASP A 48 -2.88 3.37 19.54
C ASP A 48 -2.18 3.07 18.20
N VAL A 49 -1.02 3.66 17.95
CA VAL A 49 -0.18 3.32 16.79
C VAL A 49 0.26 1.86 16.83
N ARG A 50 0.65 1.33 17.99
CA ARG A 50 1.01 -0.09 18.15
C ARG A 50 -0.18 -1.01 17.92
N THR A 51 -1.38 -0.62 18.35
CA THR A 51 -2.61 -1.36 18.05
C THR A 51 -2.91 -1.37 16.56
N PHE A 52 -2.70 -0.25 15.88
CA PHE A 52 -2.82 -0.16 14.42
C PHE A 52 -1.82 -1.09 13.71
N LEU A 53 -0.54 -1.08 14.12
CA LEU A 53 0.48 -1.99 13.59
C LEU A 53 0.13 -3.47 13.82
N ARG A 54 -0.43 -3.81 14.99
CA ARG A 54 -0.91 -5.16 15.26
C ARG A 54 -2.06 -5.55 14.33
N ARG A 55 -3.03 -4.66 14.12
CA ARG A 55 -4.11 -4.89 13.16
C ARG A 55 -3.58 -5.09 11.75
N LEU A 56 -2.59 -4.31 11.31
CA LEU A 56 -1.93 -4.54 10.03
C LEU A 56 -1.26 -5.91 9.97
N ALA A 57 -0.57 -6.35 11.02
CA ALA A 57 0.03 -7.68 11.07
C ALA A 57 -1.02 -8.80 10.96
N GLU A 58 -2.17 -8.63 11.64
CA GLU A 58 -3.26 -9.60 11.73
C GLU A 58 -4.28 -9.54 10.58
N SER A 59 -4.34 -8.42 9.84
CA SER A 59 -5.36 -8.17 8.81
C SER A 59 -5.27 -9.19 7.67
N ASP A 60 -6.43 -9.45 7.08
CA ASP A 60 -6.59 -10.20 5.84
C ASP A 60 -5.51 -9.75 4.88
N SER A 61 -4.74 -10.71 4.41
CA SER A 61 -3.42 -10.55 3.80
C SER A 61 -3.45 -9.81 2.46
N LEU A 62 -4.05 -8.64 2.38
CA LEU A 62 -4.38 -7.94 1.16
C LEU A 62 -3.43 -6.74 1.00
N TRP A 63 -2.63 -6.79 -0.05
CA TRP A 63 -1.65 -5.79 -0.39
C TRP A 63 -2.08 -5.06 -1.65
N CYS A 64 -2.14 -3.73 -1.59
CA CYS A 64 -2.64 -2.91 -2.67
C CYS A 64 -1.56 -1.99 -3.23
N ILE A 65 -1.69 -1.64 -4.50
CA ILE A 65 -0.91 -0.62 -5.18
C ILE A 65 -1.84 0.27 -6.00
N HIS A 66 -1.63 1.59 -5.94
CA HIS A 66 -2.30 2.51 -6.86
C HIS A 66 -1.51 2.61 -8.15
N LEU A 67 -2.22 2.53 -9.26
CA LEU A 67 -1.64 2.58 -10.60
C LEU A 67 -1.65 3.98 -11.21
N ASP A 68 -2.42 4.91 -10.63
CA ASP A 68 -2.50 6.30 -11.11
C ASP A 68 -1.87 7.32 -10.17
N HIS A 69 -1.36 6.89 -9.01
CA HIS A 69 -0.80 7.78 -8.01
C HIS A 69 0.68 7.50 -7.76
N GLY A 70 1.49 8.52 -8.05
CA GLY A 70 2.74 8.87 -7.38
C GLY A 70 3.97 8.01 -7.65
N ASN A 71 3.86 6.68 -7.66
CA ASN A 71 5.02 5.79 -7.48
C ASN A 71 5.17 4.70 -8.52
N VAL A 72 4.27 4.65 -9.49
CA VAL A 72 4.42 3.80 -10.65
C VAL A 72 4.01 4.56 -11.90
N ASP A 73 4.67 4.26 -13.00
CA ASP A 73 4.23 4.58 -14.34
C ASP A 73 3.72 3.29 -14.97
N VAL A 74 2.52 3.32 -15.55
CA VAL A 74 1.90 2.12 -16.13
C VAL A 74 1.63 2.35 -17.61
N ASP A 75 2.22 1.50 -18.47
CA ASP A 75 1.82 1.40 -19.86
C ASP A 75 0.55 0.53 -19.94
N ARG A 76 -0.61 1.18 -20.03
CA ARG A 76 -1.91 0.49 -20.10
C ARG A 76 -2.11 -0.33 -21.39
N SER A 77 -1.27 -0.15 -22.41
CA SER A 77 -1.37 -0.92 -23.65
C SER A 77 -0.67 -2.29 -23.55
N THR A 78 0.37 -2.38 -22.74
CA THR A 78 1.19 -3.59 -22.54
C THR A 78 1.04 -4.21 -21.15
N GLY A 79 0.48 -3.47 -20.20
CA GLY A 79 0.42 -3.85 -18.79
C GLY A 79 1.75 -3.69 -18.05
N GLU A 80 2.79 -3.12 -18.66
CA GLU A 80 4.07 -2.91 -17.99
C GLU A 80 3.95 -1.85 -16.90
N VAL A 81 4.51 -2.15 -15.72
CA VAL A 81 4.59 -1.23 -14.58
C VAL A 81 6.05 -0.91 -14.29
N THR A 82 6.34 0.39 -14.27
CA THR A 82 7.63 0.96 -13.89
C THR A 82 7.55 1.65 -12.53
N PRO A 83 8.07 1.02 -11.47
CA PRO A 83 8.16 1.64 -10.17
C PRO A 83 9.15 2.80 -10.10
N ARG A 84 8.75 3.87 -9.41
CA ARG A 84 9.60 5.05 -9.16
C ARG A 84 10.43 4.95 -7.89
N ASP A 85 10.22 3.91 -7.09
CA ASP A 85 11.02 3.59 -5.90
C ASP A 85 12.34 2.86 -6.24
N GLY A 86 12.62 2.63 -7.53
CA GLY A 86 13.80 1.90 -7.99
C GLY A 86 13.68 0.37 -7.85
N GLY A 87 12.49 -0.14 -7.50
CA GLY A 87 12.21 -1.57 -7.48
C GLY A 87 12.14 -2.20 -8.88
N PRO A 88 12.04 -3.53 -8.95
CA PRO A 88 11.96 -4.24 -10.23
C PRO A 88 10.68 -3.91 -11.00
N LEU A 89 10.83 -3.78 -12.32
CA LEU A 89 9.73 -3.76 -13.29
C LEU A 89 8.87 -5.02 -13.14
N PHE A 90 7.58 -4.91 -13.38
CA PHE A 90 6.69 -6.06 -13.44
C PHE A 90 5.56 -5.82 -14.44
N ASN A 91 4.96 -6.89 -14.95
CA ASN A 91 3.76 -6.77 -15.78
C ASN A 91 2.51 -7.05 -14.94
N LEU A 92 1.44 -6.29 -15.16
CA LEU A 92 0.13 -6.54 -14.55
C LEU A 92 -0.37 -7.95 -14.84
N HIS A 93 -0.05 -8.51 -16.00
CA HIS A 93 -0.42 -9.88 -16.38
C HIS A 93 0.35 -10.97 -15.63
N ASP A 94 1.48 -10.65 -15.01
CA ASP A 94 2.28 -11.61 -14.22
C ASP A 94 1.74 -11.81 -12.80
N LEU A 95 0.86 -10.90 -12.36
CA LEU A 95 0.15 -11.04 -11.10
C LEU A 95 -0.88 -12.18 -11.26
N HIS A 96 -1.10 -13.05 -10.27
CA HIS A 96 -2.00 -14.19 -10.49
C HIS A 96 -3.48 -13.75 -10.47
N PRO A 97 -4.35 -14.20 -11.41
CA PRO A 97 -5.71 -13.65 -11.56
C PRO A 97 -6.66 -13.84 -10.36
N ASP A 98 -6.42 -14.85 -9.53
CA ASP A 98 -7.17 -15.11 -8.29
C ASP A 98 -6.69 -14.25 -7.10
N GLU A 99 -5.55 -13.58 -7.26
CA GLU A 99 -5.01 -12.70 -6.25
C GLU A 99 -5.66 -11.31 -6.36
N TRP A 100 -6.17 -10.92 -7.54
CA TRP A 100 -6.65 -9.55 -7.82
C TRP A 100 -8.01 -9.19 -7.25
N SER A 101 -8.12 -8.05 -6.58
CA SER A 101 -9.41 -7.34 -6.40
C SER A 101 -9.41 -5.97 -7.09
N GLY A 102 -10.52 -5.64 -7.77
CA GLY A 102 -10.86 -4.25 -8.08
C GLY A 102 -11.20 -3.48 -6.79
N ALA A 103 -11.34 -2.15 -6.88
CA ALA A 103 -11.50 -1.20 -5.76
C ALA A 103 -12.75 -1.37 -4.86
N ALA A 104 -13.29 -2.58 -4.67
CA ALA A 104 -14.41 -2.89 -3.81
C ALA A 104 -13.94 -3.32 -2.41
N ASP A 105 -14.73 -2.95 -1.40
CA ASP A 105 -14.48 -3.29 0.02
C ASP A 105 -14.45 -4.81 0.27
N GLU A 106 -15.06 -5.61 -0.60
CA GLU A 106 -15.05 -7.07 -0.58
C GLU A 106 -13.92 -7.63 -1.47
N ALA A 107 -13.00 -8.38 -0.87
CA ALA A 107 -11.90 -9.06 -1.55
C ALA A 107 -12.39 -10.13 -2.59
N PRO A 108 -11.48 -10.71 -3.40
CA PRO A 108 -11.50 -10.63 -4.86
C PRO A 108 -12.70 -11.29 -5.56
N ARG A 109 -13.34 -10.52 -6.46
CA ARG A 109 -13.93 -11.06 -7.69
C ARG A 109 -12.89 -10.87 -8.79
N ALA A 110 -12.56 -11.93 -9.53
CA ALA A 110 -11.58 -11.90 -10.62
C ALA A 110 -11.81 -10.69 -11.53
N ILE A 111 -10.78 -9.86 -11.72
CA ILE A 111 -10.84 -8.72 -12.64
C ILE A 111 -10.59 -9.23 -14.07
N SER A 112 -11.43 -8.82 -15.01
CA SER A 112 -11.22 -9.18 -16.42
C SER A 112 -9.93 -8.53 -16.95
N PRO A 113 -9.25 -9.12 -17.95
CA PRO A 113 -8.07 -8.51 -18.55
C PRO A 113 -8.28 -7.08 -19.04
N ALA A 114 -9.47 -6.78 -19.59
CA ALA A 114 -9.82 -5.42 -20.01
C ALA A 114 -9.93 -4.45 -18.81
N ALA A 115 -10.53 -4.91 -17.71
CA ALA A 115 -10.66 -4.11 -16.49
C ALA A 115 -9.31 -3.94 -15.76
N LEU A 116 -8.39 -4.90 -15.87
CA LEU A 116 -7.03 -4.80 -15.35
C LEU A 116 -6.29 -3.61 -15.98
N MET A 117 -6.40 -3.47 -17.30
CA MET A 117 -5.74 -2.38 -18.04
C MET A 117 -6.27 -1.00 -17.66
N THR A 118 -7.50 -0.89 -17.15
CA THR A 118 -8.09 0.38 -16.71
C THR A 118 -8.14 0.54 -15.18
N ALA A 119 -7.58 -0.40 -14.43
CA ALA A 119 -7.71 -0.40 -12.97
C ALA A 119 -6.93 0.77 -12.35
N HIS A 120 -7.57 1.51 -11.44
CA HIS A 120 -6.90 2.56 -10.67
C HIS A 120 -6.03 2.01 -9.53
N GLN A 121 -6.38 0.81 -9.07
CA GLN A 121 -5.75 0.10 -7.97
C GLN A 121 -5.84 -1.40 -8.23
N ILE A 122 -4.81 -2.12 -7.82
CA ILE A 122 -4.82 -3.58 -7.75
C ILE A 122 -4.49 -3.98 -6.31
N CYS A 123 -5.19 -4.97 -5.79
CA CYS A 123 -4.80 -5.61 -4.55
C CYS A 123 -4.57 -7.12 -4.75
N ILE A 124 -3.59 -7.68 -4.05
CA ILE A 124 -3.24 -9.10 -4.07
C ILE A 124 -3.34 -9.73 -2.68
N LYS A 125 -3.81 -10.98 -2.61
CA LYS A 125 -3.86 -11.74 -1.35
C LYS A 125 -2.55 -12.46 -1.08
N SER A 126 -1.69 -11.89 -0.23
CA SER A 126 -0.41 -12.45 0.21
C SER A 126 -0.11 -12.16 1.68
N ASN A 127 0.34 -13.17 2.43
CA ASN A 127 0.80 -13.02 3.83
C ASN A 127 2.06 -12.16 3.97
N SER A 128 2.84 -12.03 2.90
CA SER A 128 4.06 -11.23 2.81
C SER A 128 3.88 -10.04 1.87
N ARG A 129 4.73 -9.02 2.02
CA ARG A 129 4.82 -7.94 1.04
C ARG A 129 5.07 -8.53 -0.36
N PRO A 130 4.36 -8.08 -1.41
CA PRO A 130 4.56 -8.57 -2.76
C PRO A 130 6.01 -8.38 -3.22
N PRO A 131 6.59 -9.34 -3.97
CA PRO A 131 7.98 -9.27 -4.42
C PRO A 131 8.18 -8.36 -5.65
N TYR A 132 7.20 -7.50 -5.95
CA TYR A 132 7.23 -6.57 -7.06
C TYR A 132 7.70 -5.18 -6.57
N GLY A 133 8.29 -4.39 -7.46
CA GLY A 133 8.59 -3.00 -7.11
C GLY A 133 7.33 -2.17 -6.91
N GLY A 134 7.51 -0.97 -6.39
CA GLY A 134 6.42 -0.04 -6.10
C GLY A 134 6.08 0.01 -4.61
N LEU A 135 5.41 1.09 -4.25
CA LEU A 135 5.00 1.35 -2.86
C LEU A 135 3.68 0.67 -2.55
N TRP A 136 3.72 -0.66 -2.47
CA TRP A 136 2.61 -1.48 -1.98
C TRP A 136 2.29 -1.14 -0.52
N PHE A 137 1.00 -1.14 -0.18
CA PHE A 137 0.53 -0.97 1.18
C PHE A 137 -0.41 -2.11 1.59
N LYS A 138 -0.32 -2.53 2.85
CA LYS A 138 -1.25 -3.52 3.39
C LYS A 138 -2.56 -2.84 3.76
N ARG A 139 -3.69 -3.36 3.30
CA ARG A 139 -5.02 -2.86 3.68
C ARG A 139 -5.26 -3.19 5.17
N VAL A 140 -5.84 -2.24 5.90
CA VAL A 140 -6.20 -2.41 7.32
C VAL A 140 -7.52 -3.13 7.40
#